data_AF-A0A954I552-F1
#
_entry.id   AF-A0A954I552-F1
#
_cell.length_a   1.000
_cell.length_b   1.000
_cell.length_c   1.000
_cell.angle_alpha   90.00
_cell.angle_beta   90.00
_cell.angle_gamma   90.00
#
_symmetry.space_group_name_H-M   'P 1'
#
loop_
_entity.id
_entity.type
_entity.pdbx_description
1 polymer ?
#
loop_
_entity_poly.entity_id
_entity_poly.type
_entity_poly.pdbx_seq_one_letter_code
_entity_poly.pdbx_strand_id
1 'polypeptide(L)' 'MVAQDTDDVDLVHLIYASAATVEFTHEDILALLKQAKAKNAPLGVTGMLLYEDGSFFQVLEG' A
#
# COMPACT_ATOMS: atom_id res chain seq x y z
N MET A 1 17.59 -35.00 6.92
CA MET A 1 16.95 -34.54 5.66
C MET A 1 15.46 -34.46 5.94
N VAL A 2 14.99 -33.31 6.42
CA VAL A 2 13.57 -32.99 6.43
C VAL A 2 13.44 -31.90 5.39
N ALA A 3 12.86 -32.24 4.25
CA ALA A 3 12.45 -31.24 3.27
C ALA A 3 11.39 -30.37 3.94
N GLN A 4 11.76 -29.13 4.28
CA GLN A 4 10.79 -28.07 4.40
C GLN A 4 10.62 -27.52 2.99
N ASP A 5 9.75 -28.14 2.21
CA ASP A 5 9.08 -27.46 1.10
C ASP A 5 8.09 -26.49 1.74
N THR A 6 8.59 -25.33 2.16
CA THR A 6 7.78 -24.14 2.31
C THR A 6 8.07 -23.26 1.10
N ASP A 7 7.36 -23.52 0.00
CA ASP A 7 6.85 -22.42 -0.82
C ASP A 7 5.74 -21.71 0.00
N ASP A 8 6.10 -21.26 1.20
CA ASP A 8 5.29 -20.29 1.94
C ASP A 8 5.56 -18.99 1.21
N VAL A 9 4.60 -18.56 0.41
CA VAL A 9 4.63 -17.21 -0.13
C VAL A 9 4.48 -16.30 1.08
N ASP A 10 5.62 -15.93 1.68
CA ASP A 10 5.71 -15.10 2.87
C ASP A 10 4.85 -13.86 2.63
N LEU A 11 3.74 -13.74 3.35
CA LEU A 11 2.83 -12.61 3.22
C LEU A 11 3.50 -11.38 3.84
N VAL A 12 4.03 -10.49 3.01
CA VAL A 12 4.75 -9.31 3.48
C VAL A 12 3.79 -8.13 3.59
N HIS A 13 3.90 -7.42 4.70
CA HIS A 13 3.18 -6.16 4.91
C HIS A 13 4.18 -5.01 5.01
N LEU A 14 4.02 -4.01 4.15
CA LEU A 14 4.80 -2.78 4.19
C LEU A 14 3.91 -1.65 4.73
N ILE A 15 4.28 -1.13 5.90
CA ILE A 15 3.61 0.01 6.52
C ILE A 15 4.58 1.18 6.51
N TYR A 16 4.13 2.32 6.02
CA TYR A 16 4.91 3.56 6.09
C TYR A 16 4.04 4.77 6.39
N ALA A 17 4.67 5.76 6.99
CA ALA A 17 4.11 7.09 7.17
C ALA A 17 5.00 8.11 6.46
N SER A 18 4.40 9.09 5.79
CA SER A 18 5.13 10.17 5.13
C SER A 18 4.42 11.50 5.30
N ALA A 19 5.17 12.60 5.18
CA ALA A 19 4.61 13.94 5.15
C ALA A 19 4.35 14.35 3.69
N ALA A 20 3.18 14.93 3.44
CA ALA A 20 2.84 15.52 2.17
C ALA A 20 3.72 16.75 1.91
N THR A 21 4.29 16.84 0.71
CA THR A 21 5.08 17.99 0.28
C THR A 21 4.22 19.14 -0.24
N VAL A 22 2.94 18.88 -0.48
CA VAL A 22 1.91 19.82 -0.97
C VAL A 22 0.59 19.53 -0.26
N GLU A 23 -0.33 20.49 -0.25
CA GLU A 23 -1.71 20.23 0.17
C GLU A 23 -2.39 19.30 -0.84
N PHE A 24 -2.96 18.20 -0.36
CA PHE A 24 -3.77 17.31 -1.19
C PHE A 24 -5.24 17.59 -0.90
N THR A 25 -6.01 17.79 -1.97
CA THR A 25 -7.47 17.82 -1.86
C THR A 25 -8.01 16.40 -1.76
N HIS A 26 -9.27 16.26 -1.32
CA HIS A 26 -9.95 14.97 -1.31
C HIS A 26 -9.93 14.29 -2.70
N GLU A 27 -10.07 15.08 -3.78
CA GLU A 27 -10.03 14.55 -5.15
C GLU A 27 -8.64 14.04 -5.54
N ASP A 28 -7.57 14.73 -5.11
CA ASP A 28 -6.19 14.29 -5.37
C ASP A 28 -5.89 12.95 -4.69
N ILE A 29 -6.37 12.77 -3.45
CA ILE A 29 -6.23 11.52 -2.70
C ILE A 29 -7.01 10.39 -3.38
N LEU A 30 -8.23 10.65 -3.84
CA LEU A 30 -9.02 9.66 -4.60
C LEU A 30 -8.35 9.30 -5.93
N ALA A 31 -7.78 10.27 -6.63
CA ALA A 31 -7.03 10.04 -7.86
C ALA A 31 -5.78 9.18 -7.61
N LEU A 32 -5.03 9.47 -6.53
CA LEU A 32 -3.87 8.69 -6.10
C LEU A 32 -4.27 7.25 -5.74
N LEU A 33 -5.35 7.08 -4.97
CA LEU A 33 -5.87 5.77 -4.59
C LEU A 33 -6.27 4.95 -5.83
N LYS A 34 -6.92 5.58 -6.81
CA LYS A 34 -7.30 4.93 -8.07
C LYS A 34 -6.07 4.44 -8.85
N GLN A 35 -5.04 5.27 -8.94
CA GLN A 35 -3.78 4.90 -9.59
C GLN A 35 -3.07 3.75 -8.85
N ALA A 36 -3.00 3.82 -7.52
CA ALA A 36 -2.42 2.77 -6.68
C ALA A 36 -3.16 1.44 -6.86
N LYS A 37 -4.50 1.43 -6.79
CA LYS A 37 -5.31 0.22 -7.01
C LYS A 37 -5.09 -0.40 -8.39
N ALA A 38 -5.05 0.42 -9.45
CA ALA A 38 -4.83 -0.07 -10.81
C ALA A 38 -3.45 -0.73 -10.97
N LYS A 39 -2.42 -0.20 -10.30
CA LYS A 39 -1.07 -0.78 -10.30
C LYS A 39 -0.96 -2.02 -9.41
N ASN A 40 -1.65 -2.04 -8.28
CA ASN A 40 -1.54 -3.09 -7.27
C ASN A 40 -2.35 -4.35 -7.64
N ALA A 41 -3.49 -4.21 -8.31
CA ALA A 41 -4.35 -5.33 -8.72
C ALA A 41 -3.62 -6.44 -9.51
N PRO A 42 -2.81 -6.15 -10.57
CA PRO A 42 -2.08 -7.20 -11.28
C PRO A 42 -0.93 -7.83 -10.47
N LEU A 43 -0.47 -7.15 -9.42
CA LEU A 43 0.60 -7.63 -8.53
C LEU A 43 0.07 -8.45 -7.35
N GLY A 44 -1.26 -8.59 -7.22
CA GLY A 44 -1.88 -9.24 -6.05
C GLY A 44 -1.79 -8.41 -4.76
N VAL A 45 -1.33 -7.15 -4.85
CA VAL A 45 -1.11 -6.29 -3.70
C VAL A 45 -2.43 -5.64 -3.26
N THR A 46 -2.73 -5.72 -1.97
CA THR A 46 -3.87 -5.07 -1.33
C THR A 46 -3.38 -4.06 -0.28
N GLY A 47 -4.30 -3.33 0.35
CA GLY A 47 -3.89 -2.36 1.37
C GLY A 47 -4.85 -1.20 1.62
N MET A 48 -4.33 -0.21 2.34
CA MET A 48 -5.05 0.99 2.79
C MET A 48 -4.16 2.22 2.65
N LEU A 49 -4.75 3.35 2.23
CA LEU A 49 -4.11 4.66 2.23
C LEU A 49 -4.97 5.60 3.06
N LEU A 50 -4.38 6.17 4.10
CA LEU A 50 -4.96 7.21 4.94
C LEU A 50 -4.22 8.52 4.69
N TYR A 51 -4.98 9.60 4.60
CA TYR A 51 -4.46 10.95 4.54
C TYR A 51 -5.18 11.80 5.59
N GLU A 52 -4.42 12.42 6.47
CA GLU A 52 -4.92 13.28 7.54
C GLU A 52 -3.93 14.42 7.78
N ASP A 53 -4.40 15.67 7.70
CA ASP A 53 -3.64 16.89 8.03
C ASP A 53 -2.21 16.94 7.44
N GLY A 54 -2.09 16.69 6.13
CA GLY A 54 -0.78 16.68 5.46
C GLY A 54 0.10 15.47 5.78
N SER A 55 -0.42 14.47 6.48
CA SER A 55 0.26 13.20 6.76
C SER A 55 -0.37 12.05 5.98
N PHE A 56 0.47 11.20 5.42
CA PHE A 56 0.09 9.97 4.75
C PHE A 56 0.45 8.78 5.64
N PHE A 57 -0.46 7.81 5.71
CA PHE A 57 -0.22 6.53 6.33
C PHE A 57 -0.71 5.44 5.39
N GLN A 58 0.19 4.56 4.95
CA GLN A 58 -0.11 3.55 3.96
C GLN A 58 0.30 2.17 4.44
N VAL A 59 -0.60 1.21 4.21
CA VAL A 59 -0.41 -0.23 4.44
C VAL A 59 -0.53 -0.92 3.09
N LEU A 60 0.45 -1.74 2.73
CA LEU A 60 0.43 -2.60 1.55
C LEU A 60 0.70 -4.03 1.98
N GLU A 61 -0.04 -4.98 1.41
CA GLU A 61 0.02 -6.41 1.72
C GLU A 61 0.05 -7.20 0.42
N GLY A 62 0.92 -8.19 0.30
CA GLY A 62 0.99 -9.09 -0.86
C GLY A 62 2.30 -9.84 -0.95
#